data_AF-A0A1H0A2V2-F1
#
_entry.id   AF-A0A1H0A2V2-F1
#
_cell.length_a   1.000
_cell.length_b   1.000
_cell.length_c   1.000
_cell.angle_alpha   90.00
_cell.angle_beta   90.00
_cell.angle_gamma   90.00
#
_symmetry.space_group_name_H-M   'P 1'
#
loop_
_entity.id
_entity.type
_entity.pdbx_description
1 polymer ?
#
loop_
_entity_poly.entity_id
_entity_poly.type
_entity_poly.pdbx_seq_one_letter_code
_entity_poly.pdbx_strand_id
1 'polypeptide(L)' 'MWAWFVGGAILLVALLLTYTGHKAASAATEQQRADAYRVFLALLVAAIAVCFLLAMVVQQAGVL' A
#
# COMPACT_ATOMS: atom_id res chain seq x y z
N MET A 1 3.86 -18.55 -10.03
CA MET A 1 2.53 -18.12 -9.52
C MET A 1 2.69 -17.05 -8.45
N TRP A 2 3.52 -17.27 -7.42
CA TRP A 2 3.83 -16.30 -6.37
C TRP A 2 4.35 -14.94 -6.85
N ALA A 3 5.27 -14.89 -7.83
CA ALA A 3 5.79 -13.64 -8.37
C ALA A 3 4.71 -12.71 -8.97
N TRP A 4 3.67 -13.28 -9.59
CA TRP A 4 2.53 -12.52 -10.12
C TRP A 4 1.63 -12.00 -8.99
N PHE A 5 1.48 -12.76 -7.91
CA PHE A 5 0.74 -12.34 -6.72
C PHE A 5 1.46 -11.20 -5.98
N VAL A 6 2.78 -11.31 -5.82
CA VAL A 6 3.65 -10.27 -5.23
C VAL A 6 3.61 -9.00 -6.11
N GLY A 7 3.79 -9.16 -7.42
CA GLY A 7 3.72 -8.04 -8.37
C GLY A 7 2.36 -7.34 -8.35
N GLY A 8 1.26 -8.11 -8.31
CA GLY A 8 -0.09 -7.57 -8.20
C GLY A 8 -0.33 -6.80 -6.89
N ALA A 9 0.17 -7.30 -5.77
CA ALA A 9 0.08 -6.62 -4.48
C ALA A 9 0.85 -5.28 -4.48
N ILE A 10 2.07 -5.25 -5.05
CA ILE A 10 2.87 -4.03 -5.20
C ILE A 10 2.15 -3.02 -6.09
N LEU A 11 1.57 -3.46 -7.21
CA LEU A 11 0.80 -2.61 -8.11
C LEU A 11 -0.44 -2.02 -7.45
N LEU A 12 -1.17 -2.82 -6.67
CA LEU A 12 -2.36 -2.38 -5.95
C LEU A 12 -2.01 -1.33 -4.88
N VAL A 13 -0.91 -1.55 -4.14
CA VAL A 13 -0.38 -0.56 -3.18
C VAL A 13 0.01 0.73 -3.88
N ALA A 14 0.74 0.65 -5.00
CA ALA A 14 1.15 1.83 -5.76
C ALA A 14 -0.07 2.64 -6.26
N LEU A 15 -1.11 1.95 -6.76
CA LEU A 15 -2.37 2.57 -7.16
C LEU A 15 -3.07 3.26 -5.99
N LEU A 16 -3.13 2.62 -4.83
CA LEU A 16 -3.77 3.17 -3.63
C LEU A 16 -3.03 4.41 -3.11
N LEU A 17 -1.70 4.39 -3.09
CA LEU A 17 -0.87 5.55 -2.72
C LEU A 17 -1.06 6.71 -3.70
N THR A 18 -1.08 6.41 -5.01
CA THR A 18 -1.27 7.43 -6.05
C THR A 18 -2.67 8.04 -5.98
N TYR A 19 -3.71 7.22 -5.79
CA TYR A 19 -5.09 7.67 -5.66
C TYR A 19 -5.30 8.53 -4.41
N THR A 20 -4.76 8.12 -3.27
CA THR A 20 -4.86 8.89 -2.02
C THR A 20 -4.05 10.18 -2.05
N GLY A 21 -2.86 10.17 -2.64
CA GLY A 21 -2.08 11.37 -2.91
C GLY A 21 -2.83 12.35 -3.82
N HIS A 22 -3.46 11.87 -4.89
CA HIS A 22 -4.30 12.69 -5.76
C HIS A 22 -5.50 13.27 -5.01
N LYS A 23 -6.20 12.46 -4.21
CA LYS A 23 -7.34 12.91 -3.41
C LYS A 23 -6.95 13.95 -2.36
N ALA A 24 -5.77 13.80 -1.75
CA ALA A 24 -5.22 14.76 -0.79
C ALA A 24 -4.85 16.08 -1.48
N ALA A 25 -4.31 16.03 -2.70
CA ALA A 25 -4.01 17.21 -3.51
C ALA A 25 -5.29 17.94 -3.95
N SER A 26 -6.37 17.21 -4.26
CA SER A 26 -7.66 17.78 -4.64
C SER A 26 -8.54 18.20 -3.46
N ALA A 27 -8.12 17.94 -2.21
CA ALA A 27 -8.90 18.29 -1.03
C ALA A 27 -8.88 19.82 -0.81
N ALA A 28 -10.05 20.44 -0.87
CA ALA A 28 -10.24 21.89 -0.77
C ALA A 28 -10.25 22.40 0.68
N THR A 29 -10.43 21.51 1.66
CA THR A 29 -10.49 21.85 3.09
C THR A 29 -9.40 21.14 3.88
N GLU A 30 -8.91 21.82 4.92
CA GLU A 30 -7.84 21.33 5.79
C GLU A 30 -8.22 20.02 6.50
N GLN A 31 -9.50 19.89 6.86
CA GLN A 31 -10.06 18.67 7.47
C GLN A 31 -10.03 17.47 6.52
N GLN A 32 -10.36 17.67 5.24
CA GLN A 32 -10.27 16.63 4.22
C GLN A 32 -8.81 16.22 3.94
N ARG A 33 -7.86 17.15 4.02
CA ARG A 33 -6.43 16.82 3.94
C ARG A 33 -5.98 15.96 5.11
N ALA A 34 -6.40 16.27 6.34
CA ALA A 34 -6.06 15.48 7.53
C ALA A 34 -6.62 14.05 7.45
N ASP A 35 -7.87 13.89 7.02
CA ASP A 35 -8.47 12.56 6.82
C ASP A 35 -7.81 11.81 5.67
N ALA A 36 -7.52 12.47 4.54
CA ALA A 36 -6.78 11.85 3.44
C ALA A 36 -5.38 11.40 3.87
N TYR A 37 -4.69 12.17 4.72
CA TYR A 37 -3.39 11.82 5.27
C TYR A 37 -3.48 10.63 6.22
N ARG A 38 -4.50 10.55 7.08
CA ARG A 38 -4.73 9.37 7.94
C ARG A 38 -4.98 8.11 7.13
N VAL A 39 -5.78 8.20 6.09
CA VAL A 39 -6.04 7.07 5.17
C VAL A 39 -4.76 6.68 4.43
N PHE A 40 -3.97 7.64 3.97
CA PHE A 40 -2.67 7.39 3.35
C PHE A 40 -1.72 6.65 4.31
N LEU A 41 -1.64 7.09 5.56
CA LEU A 41 -0.77 6.49 6.57
C LEU A 41 -1.22 5.07 6.93
N ALA A 42 -2.52 4.84 7.05
CA ALA A 42 -3.10 3.51 7.25
C ALA A 42 -2.80 2.57 6.07
N LEU A 43 -2.92 3.06 4.83
CA LEU A 43 -2.57 2.31 3.62
C LEU A 43 -1.08 1.97 3.56
N LEU A 44 -0.22 2.89 3.98
CA LEU A 44 1.21 2.68 3.99
C LEU A 44 1.61 1.60 5.02
N VAL A 45 1.01 1.62 6.21
CA VAL A 45 1.20 0.56 7.23
C VAL A 45 0.67 -0.78 6.73
N ALA A 46 -0.52 -0.82 6.12
CA ALA A 46 -1.07 -2.04 5.54
C ALA A 46 -0.18 -2.61 4.43
N ALA A 47 0.37 -1.74 3.58
CA ALA A 47 1.30 -2.14 2.52
C ALA A 47 2.58 -2.76 3.08
N ILE A 48 3.18 -2.17 4.12
CA ILE A 48 4.37 -2.71 4.78
C ILE A 48 4.05 -4.09 5.39
N ALA A 49 2.91 -4.23 6.07
CA ALA A 49 2.49 -5.51 6.65
C ALA A 49 2.29 -6.60 5.58
N VAL A 50 1.69 -6.26 4.44
CA VAL A 50 1.53 -7.17 3.30
C VAL A 50 2.90 -7.57 2.72
N CYS A 51 3.82 -6.61 2.54
CA CYS A 51 5.19 -6.91 2.13
C CYS A 51 5.90 -7.84 3.11
N PHE A 52 5.71 -7.66 4.41
CA PHE A 52 6.32 -8.51 5.45
C PHE A 52 5.75 -9.93 5.43
N LEU A 53 4.44 -10.07 5.29
CA LEU A 53 3.77 -11.37 5.12
C LEU A 53 4.25 -12.07 3.84
N LEU A 54 4.35 -11.34 2.73
CA LEU A 54 4.90 -11.88 1.48
C LEU A 54 6.35 -12.32 1.63
N ALA A 55 7.19 -11.53 2.31
CA ALA A 55 8.58 -11.89 2.59
C ALA A 55 8.67 -13.18 3.41
N MET A 56 7.84 -13.34 4.46
CA MET A 56 7.79 -14.58 5.24
C MET A 56 7.32 -15.77 4.42
N VAL A 57 6.33 -15.59 3.54
CA VAL A 57 5.86 -16.68 2.68
C VAL A 57 6.92 -17.09 1.66
N VAL A 58 7.62 -16.13 1.05
CA VAL A 58 8.74 -16.41 0.14
C VAL A 58 9.89 -17.13 0.87
N GLN A 59 10.18 -16.73 2.11
CA GLN A 59 11.19 -17.38 2.94
C GLN A 59 10.78 -18.82 3.34
N GLN A 60 9.52 -19.05 3.71
CA GLN A 60 9.01 -20.40 4.00
C GLN A 60 8.97 -21.29 2.76
N ALA A 61 8.78 -20.72 1.57
CA ALA A 61 8.85 -21.46 0.31
C ALA A 61 10.28 -21.88 -0.08
N GLY A 62 11.31 -21.53 0.69
CA GLY A 62 12.71 -21.90 0.44
C GLY A 62 13.33 -21.17 -0.76
N VAL A 63 12.76 -20.03 -1.16
CA VAL A 63 13.20 -19.24 -2.32
C VAL A 63 14.29 -18.22 -1.93
N LEU A 64 14.57 -18.07 -0.62
CA LEU A 64 15.63 -17.25 -0.04
C LEU A 64 16.42 -18.04 1.00
#